data_AF-A0A7J3BQH0-F1
#
_entry.id   AF-A0A7J3BQH0-F1
#
_cell.length_a   1.000
_cell.length_b   1.000
_cell.length_c   1.000
_cell.angle_alpha   90.00
_cell.angle_beta   90.00
_cell.angle_gamma   90.00
#
_symmetry.space_group_name_H-M   'P 1'
#
loop_
_entity.id
_entity.type
_entity.pdbx_description
1 polymer ?
#
loop_
_entity_poly.entity_id
_entity_poly.type
_entity_poly.pdbx_seq_one_letter_code
_entity_poly.pdbx_strand_id
1 'polypeptide(L)'
;MPDKTDYIIRKKEKGPLQRFKTQNLLIKKFGELGLKVYRAITGKRTIEELKKDLSLEDQMFYPVIDYMKETEMIELVPAGAGEATPEAPQKEEGEERAPKRKEVKERVEEK
;
A
#
# COMPACT_ATOMS: atom_id res chain seq x y z
N MET A 1 19.97 24.68 -1.35
CA MET A 1 19.35 23.54 -2.04
C MET A 1 18.89 22.60 -0.94
N PRO A 2 17.59 22.45 -0.69
CA PRO A 2 17.13 21.71 0.48
C PRO A 2 17.35 20.21 0.25
N ASP A 3 18.29 19.71 1.04
CA ASP A 3 18.44 18.38 1.62
C ASP A 3 17.76 17.21 0.89
N LYS A 4 18.58 16.43 0.17
CA LYS A 4 18.29 15.04 -0.18
C LYS A 4 18.14 14.23 1.11
N THR A 5 16.99 14.36 1.73
CA THR A 5 16.61 13.51 2.86
C THR A 5 16.06 12.25 2.21
N ASP A 6 16.92 11.26 2.01
CA ASP A 6 16.47 9.92 1.62
C ASP A 6 15.49 9.42 2.69
N TYR A 7 14.32 8.91 2.31
CA TYR A 7 13.38 8.32 3.26
C TYR A 7 13.45 6.80 3.19
N ILE A 8 13.47 6.15 4.34
CA ILE A 8 13.34 4.70 4.50
C ILE A 8 11.88 4.39 4.77
N ILE A 9 11.33 3.43 4.02
CA ILE A 9 9.93 3.03 4.16
C ILE A 9 9.83 1.87 5.13
N ARG A 10 9.14 2.06 6.26
CA ARG A 10 8.83 1.00 7.23
C ARG A 10 7.36 0.58 7.16
N LYS A 11 7.10 -0.72 7.25
CA LYS A 11 5.74 -1.28 7.30
C LYS A 11 5.20 -1.20 8.73
N LYS A 12 3.98 -0.66 8.90
CA LYS A 12 3.35 -0.45 10.22
C LYS A 12 2.19 -1.43 10.48
N GLU A 13 2.40 -2.69 10.14
CA GLU A 13 1.31 -3.67 10.11
C GLU A 13 1.19 -4.44 11.42
N LYS A 14 0.02 -4.34 12.06
CA LYS A 14 -0.30 -5.03 13.31
C LYS A 14 -0.86 -6.46 13.09
N GLY A 15 -0.26 -7.22 12.17
CA GLY A 15 -0.56 -8.65 11.99
C GLY A 15 -1.00 -9.10 10.58
N PRO A 16 -1.28 -10.41 10.39
CA PRO A 16 -1.54 -11.00 9.09
C PRO A 16 -2.84 -10.50 8.44
N LEU A 17 -3.88 -10.19 9.23
CA LEU A 17 -5.14 -9.67 8.69
C LEU A 17 -4.97 -8.28 8.05
N GLN A 18 -4.18 -7.41 8.68
CA GLN A 18 -3.86 -6.08 8.15
C GLN A 18 -3.14 -6.20 6.81
N ARG A 19 -2.16 -7.11 6.72
CA ARG A 19 -1.42 -7.42 5.50
C ARG A 19 -2.33 -7.83 4.34
N PHE A 20 -3.28 -8.72 4.59
CA PHE A 20 -4.21 -9.15 3.54
C PHE A 20 -5.12 -8.01 3.06
N LYS A 21 -5.60 -7.16 3.96
CA LYS A 21 -6.39 -5.97 3.59
C LYS A 21 -5.56 -4.99 2.76
N THR A 22 -4.33 -4.71 3.19
CA THR A 22 -3.38 -3.86 2.49
C THR A 22 -3.07 -4.37 1.08
N GLN A 23 -2.76 -5.65 0.93
CA GLN A 23 -2.50 -6.25 -0.38
C GLN A 23 -3.72 -6.15 -1.29
N ASN A 24 -4.93 -6.42 -0.78
CA ASN A 24 -6.16 -6.29 -1.56
C ASN A 24 -6.46 -4.84 -1.97
N LEU A 25 -6.20 -3.86 -1.11
CA LEU A 25 -6.36 -2.43 -1.45
C LEU A 25 -5.40 -2.02 -2.57
N LEU A 26 -4.14 -2.45 -2.48
CA LEU A 26 -3.13 -2.18 -3.48
C LEU A 26 -3.43 -2.85 -4.82
N ILE A 27 -3.90 -4.10 -4.81
CA ILE A 27 -4.37 -4.79 -6.02
C ILE A 27 -5.51 -4.01 -6.67
N LYS A 28 -6.50 -3.55 -5.88
CA LYS A 28 -7.66 -2.83 -6.43
C LYS A 28 -7.31 -1.47 -7.04
N LYS A 29 -6.34 -0.75 -6.45
CA LYS A 29 -5.97 0.60 -6.88
C LYS A 29 -4.87 0.63 -7.94
N PHE A 30 -3.86 -0.21 -7.79
CA PHE A 30 -2.63 -0.17 -8.58
C PHE A 30 -2.28 -1.53 -9.22
N GLY A 31 -3.12 -2.55 -9.04
CA GLY A 31 -2.90 -3.88 -9.59
C GLY A 31 -1.65 -4.55 -9.03
N GLU A 32 -0.98 -5.31 -9.89
CA GLU A 32 0.25 -6.02 -9.54
C GLU A 32 1.40 -5.08 -9.19
N LEU A 33 1.42 -3.86 -9.74
CA LEU A 33 2.46 -2.88 -9.51
C LEU A 33 2.49 -2.44 -8.04
N GLY A 34 1.34 -2.11 -7.46
CA GLY A 34 1.24 -1.73 -6.05
C GLY A 34 1.70 -2.85 -5.11
N LEU A 35 1.38 -4.10 -5.46
CA LEU A 35 1.83 -5.29 -4.74
C LEU A 35 3.35 -5.47 -4.83
N LYS A 36 3.93 -5.25 -6.01
CA LYS A 36 5.37 -5.36 -6.26
C LYS A 36 6.15 -4.33 -5.43
N VAL A 37 5.69 -3.07 -5.43
CA VAL A 37 6.25 -2.01 -4.58
C VAL A 37 6.16 -2.40 -3.12
N TYR A 38 4.97 -2.82 -2.68
CA TYR A 38 4.75 -3.22 -1.30
C TYR A 38 5.61 -4.41 -0.86
N ARG A 39 5.84 -5.40 -1.73
CA ARG A 39 6.74 -6.53 -1.43
C ARG A 39 8.20 -6.09 -1.35
N ALA A 40 8.62 -5.14 -2.19
CA ALA A 40 9.98 -4.60 -2.19
C ALA A 40 10.30 -3.80 -0.92
N ILE A 41 9.30 -3.22 -0.25
CA ILE A 41 9.46 -2.51 1.02
C ILE A 41 9.90 -3.51 2.11
N THR A 42 11.17 -3.41 2.53
CA THR A 42 11.79 -4.27 3.55
C THR A 42 12.18 -3.52 4.83
N GLY A 43 12.03 -2.19 4.86
CA GLY A 43 12.44 -1.37 6.02
C GLY A 43 13.93 -1.04 6.08
N LYS A 44 14.71 -1.46 5.08
CA LYS A 44 16.17 -1.22 5.01
C LYS A 44 16.60 -0.34 3.82
N ARG A 45 15.80 -0.31 2.76
CA ARG A 45 16.09 0.40 1.50
C ARG A 45 15.46 1.78 1.50
N THR A 46 16.12 2.76 0.91
CA THR A 46 15.56 4.11 0.72
C THR A 46 14.57 4.14 -0.47
N ILE A 47 13.77 5.21 -0.55
CA ILE A 47 12.89 5.47 -1.70
C ILE A 47 13.67 5.42 -3.03
N GLU A 48 14.84 6.04 -3.09
CA GLU A 48 15.66 6.06 -4.31
C GLU A 48 16.12 4.64 -4.70
N GLU A 49 16.51 3.82 -3.73
CA GLU A 49 16.89 2.43 -3.98
C GLU A 49 15.72 1.56 -4.43
N LEU A 50 14.56 1.71 -3.79
CA LEU A 50 13.32 1.01 -4.16
C LEU A 50 12.89 1.34 -5.58
N LYS A 51 12.98 2.61 -5.96
CA LYS A 51 12.66 3.06 -7.32
C LYS A 51 13.60 2.43 -8.36
N LYS A 52 14.91 2.45 -8.09
CA LYS A 52 15.92 1.84 -8.96
C LYS A 52 15.71 0.34 -9.12
N ASP A 53 15.50 -0.38 -8.01
CA ASP A 53 15.30 -1.83 -7.99
C ASP A 53 14.05 -2.26 -8.78
N LEU A 54 12.98 -1.47 -8.68
CA LEU A 54 11.73 -1.75 -9.37
C LEU A 54 11.70 -1.25 -10.82
N SER A 55 12.69 -0.43 -11.22
CA SER A 55 12.71 0.34 -12.48
C SER A 55 11.36 0.98 -12.78
N LEU A 56 10.82 1.68 -11.78
CA LEU A 56 9.56 2.42 -11.90
C LEU A 56 9.83 3.91 -12.07
N GLU A 57 9.00 4.55 -12.90
CA GLU A 57 9.01 6.00 -13.05
C GLU A 57 8.41 6.68 -11.82
N ASP A 58 8.88 7.89 -11.54
CA ASP A 58 8.42 8.72 -10.41
C ASP A 58 6.89 8.91 -10.43
N GLN A 59 6.30 9.06 -11.61
CA GLN A 59 4.86 9.23 -11.79
C GLN A 59 4.04 8.01 -11.36
N MET A 60 4.63 6.82 -11.34
CA MET A 60 3.95 5.59 -10.93
C MET A 60 4.31 5.20 -9.49
N PHE A 61 5.52 5.54 -9.05
CA PHE A 61 6.03 5.16 -7.73
C PHE A 61 5.48 6.05 -6.62
N TYR A 62 5.54 7.38 -6.76
CA TYR A 62 5.09 8.30 -5.71
C TYR A 62 3.62 8.15 -5.34
N PRO A 63 2.66 8.01 -6.28
CA PRO A 63 1.26 7.83 -5.91
C PRO A 63 1.01 6.56 -5.10
N VAL A 64 1.78 5.50 -5.35
CA VAL A 64 1.68 4.24 -4.62
C VAL A 64 2.16 4.41 -3.18
N ILE A 65 3.29 5.08 -2.99
CA ILE A 65 3.84 5.38 -1.65
C ILE A 65 2.94 6.36 -0.89
N ASP A 66 2.46 7.40 -1.55
CA ASP A 66 1.56 8.40 -0.96
C ASP A 66 0.27 7.74 -0.47
N TYR A 67 -0.34 6.89 -1.32
CA TYR A 67 -1.51 6.12 -0.92
C TYR A 67 -1.26 5.18 0.27
N MET A 68 -0.11 4.48 0.30
CA MET A 68 0.25 3.62 1.43
C MET A 68 0.48 4.42 2.72
N LYS A 69 0.96 5.67 2.61
CA LYS A 69 1.15 6.58 3.74
C LYS A 69 -0.19 7.11 4.25
N GLU A 70 -1.07 7.58 3.36
CA GLU A 70 -2.41 8.07 3.71
C GLU A 70 -3.24 6.99 4.43
N THR A 71 -3.09 5.74 4.02
CA THR A 71 -3.78 4.60 4.62
C THR A 71 -3.08 4.02 5.87
N GLU A 72 -2.08 4.73 6.41
CA GLU A 72 -1.26 4.32 7.57
C GLU A 72 -0.64 2.91 7.44
N MET A 73 -0.43 2.42 6.22
CA MET A 73 0.18 1.11 5.96
C MET A 73 1.70 1.15 6.13
N ILE A 74 2.29 2.28 5.77
CA ILE A 74 3.73 2.53 5.83
C ILE A 74 4.04 3.85 6.53
N GLU A 75 5.25 3.93 7.06
CA GLU A 75 5.81 5.12 7.67
C GLU A 75 7.10 5.51 6.94
N LEU A 76 7.23 6.79 6.61
CA LEU A 76 8.43 7.34 5.98
C LEU A 76 9.34 7.88 7.07
N VAL A 77 10.48 7.23 7.26
CA VAL A 77 11.49 7.64 8.23
C VAL A 77 12.62 8.35 7.48
N PRO A 78 12.94 9.62 7.77
CA PRO A 78 14.08 10.29 7.16
C PRO A 78 15.40 9.59 7.55
N ALA A 79 16.20 9.20 6.55
CA ALA A 79 17.52 8.62 6.68
C ALA A 79 18.51 9.71 7.13
N GLY A 80 18.48 10.06 8.41
CA GLY A 80 19.39 11.05 8.99
C GLY A 80 18.81 11.85 10.16
N ALA A 81 17.49 11.82 10.38
CA ALA A 81 16.94 12.40 11.59
C ALA A 81 17.00 11.35 12.71
N GLY A 82 17.87 11.59 13.69
CA GLY A 82 17.79 10.90 14.97
C GLY A 82 16.37 11.06 15.53
N GLU A 83 15.74 9.93 15.84
CA GLU A 83 14.59 9.76 16.74
C GLU A 83 13.54 10.89 16.71
N ALA A 84 12.59 10.81 15.78
CA ALA A 84 11.27 11.40 15.98
C ALA A 84 10.21 10.29 15.84
N THR A 85 9.52 10.07 16.95
CA THR A 85 8.66 8.93 17.27
C THR A 85 7.42 8.77 16.36
N PRO A 86 6.94 7.53 16.20
CA PRO A 86 5.85 7.16 15.29
C PRO A 86 4.46 7.45 15.87
N GLU A 87 3.77 8.48 15.37
CA GLU A 87 2.32 8.62 15.57
C GLU A 87 1.57 7.56 14.74
N ALA A 88 0.89 6.64 15.42
CA ALA A 88 -0.31 5.94 14.97
C ALA A 88 -0.97 5.35 16.23
N PRO A 89 -2.32 5.24 16.31
CA PRO A 89 -3.15 4.89 15.16
C PRO A 89 -4.49 5.61 15.01
N GLN A 90 -4.83 5.78 13.73
CA GLN A 90 -6.16 5.86 13.14
C GLN A 90 -7.28 5.15 13.92
N LYS A 91 -8.38 5.90 14.12
CA LYS A 91 -9.70 5.45 14.58
C LYS A 91 -10.72 5.82 13.49
N GLU A 92 -11.66 4.90 13.24
CA GLU A 92 -12.92 5.03 12.46
C GLU A 92 -12.75 5.17 10.92
N GLU A 93 -13.54 4.57 10.03
CA GLU A 93 -14.75 3.71 9.98
C GLU A 93 -14.70 3.01 8.60
N GLY A 94 -15.09 1.74 8.43
CA GLY A 94 -16.50 1.40 8.19
C GLY A 94 -16.95 1.84 6.79
N GLU A 95 -16.92 0.96 5.78
CA GLU A 95 -18.15 0.60 5.04
C GLU A 95 -17.89 -0.55 4.06
N GLU A 96 -18.64 -1.60 4.33
CA GLU A 96 -18.82 -2.83 3.60
C GLU A 96 -19.60 -2.56 2.30
N ARG A 97 -18.98 -2.78 1.13
CA ARG A 97 -19.74 -2.94 -0.13
C ARG A 97 -19.29 -4.18 -0.86
N ALA A 98 -19.90 -5.30 -0.47
CA ALA A 98 -19.92 -6.52 -1.25
C ALA A 98 -20.78 -6.32 -2.52
N PRO A 99 -20.30 -6.66 -3.73
CA PRO A 99 -21.14 -6.63 -4.92
C PRO A 99 -22.15 -7.79 -4.88
N LYS A 100 -23.46 -7.45 -4.89
CA LYS A 100 -24.56 -8.38 -5.13
C LYS A 100 -24.35 -9.11 -6.47
N ARG A 101 -23.96 -10.37 -6.40
CA ARG A 101 -23.98 -11.33 -7.51
C ARG A 101 -25.45 -11.63 -7.83
N LYS A 102 -25.97 -11.10 -8.95
CA LYS A 102 -27.30 -11.47 -9.44
C LYS A 102 -27.27 -12.92 -9.91
N GLU A 103 -28.20 -13.69 -9.38
CA GLU A 103 -28.53 -15.07 -9.71
C GLU A 103 -28.76 -15.25 -11.23
N VAL A 104 -28.08 -16.24 -11.80
CA VAL A 104 -28.44 -16.86 -13.07
C VAL A 104 -29.58 -17.83 -12.75
N LYS A 105 -30.81 -17.48 -13.14
CA LYS A 105 -31.93 -18.42 -13.11
C LYS A 105 -32.00 -19.11 -14.46
N GLU A 106 -31.36 -20.27 -14.49
CA GLU A 106 -31.64 -21.38 -15.39
C GLU A 106 -33.15 -21.68 -15.35
N ARG A 107 -33.83 -21.59 -16.49
CA ARG A 107 -35.11 -22.26 -16.70
C ARG A 107 -35.11 -22.86 -18.09
N VAL A 108 -34.54 -24.06 -18.15
CA VAL A 108 -34.87 -25.07 -19.14
C VAL A 108 -36.34 -25.44 -18.87
N GLU A 109 -37.22 -25.20 -19.83
CA GLU A 109 -38.47 -25.95 -19.92
C GLU A 109 -38.66 -26.35 -21.38
N GLU A 110 -38.23 -27.58 -21.63
CA GLU A 110 -38.64 -28.44 -22.72
C GLU A 110 -40.00 -29.05 -22.34
N LYS A 111 -41.06 -28.69 -23.07
CA LYS A 111 -42.18 -29.58 -23.42
C LYS A 111 -43.15 -28.92 -24.39
#